data_AF-A0A8H6E224-F1
#
_entry.id   AF-A0A8H6E224-F1
#
_cell.length_a   1.000
_cell.length_b   1.000
_cell.length_c   1.000
_cell.angle_alpha   90.00
_cell.angle_beta   90.00
_cell.angle_gamma   90.00
#
_symmetry.space_group_name_H-M   'P 1'
#
loop_
_entity.id
_entity.type
_entity.pdbx_description
1 polymer ?
#
loop_
_entity_poly.entity_id
_entity_poly.type
_entity_poly.pdbx_seq_one_letter_code
_entity_poly.pdbx_strand_id
1 'polypeptide(L)'
;MLSDCSGMTGGETALKTATGEIMKVRGPAMGTAVVMQGRYIEHQALKAFGGRERISMVNSFRAKLSLVRDVTVFTGVRSTSNLSELYTEYSEYRLKALEERVWARLEKERQRQLTRRPFNIDDMKCVIVATRPVLLSALMERLENLAHKREYWRAFLALTKTLISSGIKSAVKSLQILSNDDNLLEMFLPYDLEFTYAAALHLAMANALFPQILHGQVYSKEAHSILEEMIENGNKIAEVRQTELAQLEGLFEELAAREKSQGLQPLTLSSPTTPEMRPALEAWDSSSSMTPRILA
;
A
#
# COMPACT_ATOMS: atom_id res chain seq x y z
N MET A 1 5.89 19.45 27.05
CA MET A 1 4.72 19.93 27.81
C MET A 1 4.60 21.42 27.58
N LEU A 2 3.42 21.88 27.13
CA LEU A 2 3.20 23.28 26.74
C LEU A 2 2.51 24.10 27.84
N SER A 3 1.74 23.48 28.74
CA SER A 3 1.06 24.19 29.82
C SER A 3 1.83 24.12 31.15
N ASP A 4 1.55 25.08 32.02
CA ASP A 4 1.98 25.08 33.41
C ASP A 4 1.26 23.96 34.19
N CYS A 5 2.06 23.11 34.84
CA CYS A 5 1.62 21.93 35.58
C CYS A 5 1.90 22.04 37.09
N SER A 6 2.25 23.23 37.61
CA SER A 6 2.71 23.43 38.99
C SER A 6 1.73 22.98 40.09
N GLY A 7 0.41 22.98 39.81
CA GLY A 7 -0.64 22.50 40.73
C GLY A 7 -1.16 21.09 40.43
N MET A 8 -0.50 20.35 39.53
CA MET A 8 -0.93 19.04 39.07
C MET A 8 -0.21 17.93 39.83
N THR A 9 -0.97 16.97 40.34
CA THR A 9 -0.48 15.72 40.91
C THR A 9 -0.75 14.57 39.94
N GLY A 10 0.28 13.78 39.60
CA GLY A 10 0.19 12.74 38.59
C GLY A 10 0.42 13.27 37.17
N GLY A 11 -0.20 12.64 36.17
CA GLY A 11 -0.07 13.05 34.76
C GLY A 11 1.27 12.69 34.10
N GLU A 12 2.11 11.89 34.76
CA GLU A 12 3.37 11.40 34.21
C GLU A 12 3.12 10.44 33.04
N THR A 13 4.12 10.34 32.15
CA THR A 13 4.14 9.30 31.13
C THR A 13 4.79 8.06 31.74
N ALA A 14 4.01 7.00 31.92
CA ALA A 14 4.50 5.69 32.28
C ALA A 14 4.96 4.94 31.01
N LEU A 15 6.13 4.31 31.07
CA LEU A 15 6.71 3.47 30.04
C LEU A 15 6.91 2.07 30.60
N LYS A 16 6.58 1.03 29.84
CA LYS A 16 6.93 -0.34 30.19
C LYS A 16 8.29 -0.68 29.57
N THR A 17 9.22 -1.08 30.41
CA THR A 17 10.56 -1.50 29.99
C THR A 17 10.56 -2.91 29.44
N ALA A 18 11.67 -3.33 28.81
CA ALA A 18 11.82 -4.69 28.27
C ALA A 18 11.74 -5.79 29.34
N THR A 19 12.05 -5.47 30.60
CA THR A 19 11.92 -6.40 31.74
C THR A 19 10.47 -6.50 32.25
N GLY A 20 9.55 -5.68 31.73
CA GLY A 20 8.17 -5.59 32.19
C GLY A 20 7.96 -4.58 33.32
N GLU A 21 9.02 -3.98 33.86
CA GLU A 21 8.93 -2.95 34.89
C GLU A 21 8.35 -1.64 34.33
N ILE A 22 7.52 -0.96 35.13
CA ILE A 22 6.93 0.33 34.77
C ILE A 22 7.83 1.46 35.27
N MET A 23 8.40 2.21 34.33
CA MET A 23 9.19 3.40 34.59
C MET A 23 8.33 4.65 34.37
N LYS A 24 8.31 5.57 35.34
CA LYS A 24 7.68 6.89 35.15
C LYS A 24 8.73 7.88 34.66
N VAL A 25 8.48 8.49 33.51
CA VAL A 25 9.33 9.57 33.02
C VAL A 25 9.20 10.76 33.96
N ARG A 26 10.31 11.50 34.15
CA ARG A 26 10.35 12.71 34.99
C ARG A 26 9.14 13.60 34.67
N GLY A 27 8.46 14.04 35.74
CA GLY A 27 7.13 14.63 35.67
C GLY A 27 6.97 15.76 34.66
N PRO A 28 5.75 15.95 34.12
CA PRO A 28 5.49 16.95 33.10
C PRO A 28 5.61 18.37 33.67
N ALA A 29 6.78 18.98 33.52
CA ALA A 29 6.96 20.42 33.76
C ALA A 29 6.88 21.19 32.43
N MET A 30 6.38 22.41 32.46
CA MET A 30 6.35 23.29 31.28
C MET A 30 7.76 23.38 30.67
N GLY A 31 7.86 23.24 29.34
CA GLY A 31 9.15 23.24 28.63
C GLY A 31 9.88 21.90 28.57
N THR A 32 9.39 20.85 29.24
CA THR A 32 9.98 19.50 29.14
C THR A 32 9.58 18.78 27.85
N ALA A 33 10.47 17.96 27.30
CA ALA A 33 10.19 17.07 26.17
C ALA A 33 10.59 15.63 26.49
N VAL A 34 9.85 14.68 25.95
CA VAL A 34 10.15 13.25 26.05
C VAL A 34 10.27 12.71 24.63
N VAL A 35 11.40 12.07 24.35
CA VAL A 35 11.63 11.38 23.07
C VAL A 35 11.58 9.88 23.34
N MET A 36 10.75 9.17 22.59
CA MET A 36 10.57 7.73 22.71
C MET A 36 10.32 7.11 21.34
N GLN A 37 10.65 5.84 21.20
CA GLN A 37 10.41 5.08 19.99
C GLN A 37 8.93 4.71 19.89
N GLY A 38 8.21 5.36 18.97
CA GLY A 38 6.81 5.06 18.69
C GLY A 38 6.60 3.60 18.26
N ARG A 39 5.42 3.05 18.54
CA ARG A 39 4.98 1.67 18.28
C ARG A 39 5.70 0.54 19.05
N TYR A 40 6.96 0.74 19.42
CA TYR A 40 7.78 -0.29 20.08
C TYR A 40 7.80 -0.18 21.62
N ILE A 41 7.51 1.01 22.16
CA ILE A 41 7.44 1.22 23.61
C ILE A 41 5.97 1.36 24.02
N GLU A 42 5.50 0.42 24.84
CA GLU A 42 4.21 0.55 25.53
C GLU A 42 4.30 1.72 26.50
N HIS A 43 3.41 2.69 26.32
CA HIS A 43 3.39 3.90 27.13
C HIS A 43 1.96 4.36 27.40
N GLN A 44 1.78 5.05 28.53
CA GLN A 44 0.50 5.59 28.93
C GLN A 44 0.69 6.92 29.67
N ALA A 45 -0.10 7.92 29.30
CA ALA A 45 -0.26 9.12 30.13
C ALA A 45 -1.16 8.77 31.33
N LEU A 46 -0.61 8.87 32.53
CA LEU A 46 -1.36 8.60 33.76
C LEU A 46 -2.40 9.70 34.02
N LYS A 47 -3.41 9.37 34.82
CA LYS A 47 -4.44 10.34 35.24
C LYS A 47 -3.79 11.46 36.05
N ALA A 48 -4.16 12.69 35.72
CA ALA A 48 -3.73 13.89 36.42
C ALA A 48 -4.87 14.41 37.31
N PHE A 49 -4.52 14.96 38.48
CA PHE A 49 -5.44 15.61 39.41
C PHE A 49 -4.92 17.00 39.78
N GLY A 50 -5.83 17.98 39.89
CA GLY A 50 -5.43 19.38 40.09
C GLY A 50 -4.86 20.03 38.83
N GLY A 51 -4.54 21.32 38.92
CA GLY A 51 -4.14 22.14 37.78
C GLY A 51 -5.33 22.64 36.94
N ARG A 52 -5.09 23.67 36.11
CA ARG A 52 -6.11 24.20 35.16
C ARG A 52 -6.20 23.32 33.92
N GLU A 53 -5.07 23.06 33.27
CA GLU A 53 -5.01 22.36 31.98
C GLU A 53 -3.67 21.67 31.75
N ARG A 54 -3.68 20.55 31.01
CA ARG A 54 -2.50 19.78 30.62
C ARG A 54 -2.43 19.71 29.09
N ILE A 55 -1.64 20.57 28.48
CA ILE A 55 -1.49 20.66 27.03
C ILE A 55 -0.14 20.08 26.63
N SER A 56 -0.18 19.02 25.83
CA SER A 56 1.01 18.38 25.25
C SER A 56 0.91 18.35 23.73
N MET A 57 2.02 18.65 23.05
CA MET A 57 2.19 18.46 21.61
C MET A 57 3.03 17.21 21.37
N VAL A 58 2.63 16.40 20.39
CA VAL A 58 3.35 15.19 19.97
C VAL A 58 3.74 15.37 18.51
N ASN A 59 5.04 15.39 18.24
CA ASN A 59 5.59 15.38 16.88
C ASN A 59 6.21 14.02 16.62
N SER A 60 5.68 13.30 15.63
CA SER A 60 6.15 11.96 15.26
C SER A 60 7.09 12.05 14.07
N PHE A 61 8.23 11.40 14.15
CA PHE A 61 9.20 11.31 13.06
C PHE A 61 9.18 9.91 12.45
N ARG A 62 9.44 9.84 11.14
CA ARG A 62 9.64 8.58 10.43
C ARG A 62 11.03 8.54 9.79
N ALA A 63 11.49 7.35 9.44
CA ALA A 63 12.66 7.20 8.59
C ALA A 63 12.42 7.86 7.23
N LYS A 64 13.45 8.55 6.70
CA LYS A 64 13.40 9.16 5.36
C LYS A 64 13.27 8.09 4.27
N LEU A 65 14.01 6.99 4.41
CA LEU A 65 14.02 5.88 3.46
C LEU A 65 12.70 5.10 3.49
N SER A 66 11.97 5.10 2.37
CA SER A 66 10.72 4.35 2.20
C SER A 66 10.90 2.84 2.29
N LEU A 67 12.09 2.30 2.02
CA LEU A 67 12.38 0.85 2.11
C LEU A 67 12.36 0.33 3.56
N VAL A 68 12.50 1.21 4.55
CA VAL A 68 12.36 0.84 5.96
C VAL A 68 10.88 0.61 6.27
N ARG A 69 10.60 -0.39 7.12
CA ARG A 69 9.24 -0.69 7.58
C ARG A 69 8.61 0.56 8.19
N ASP A 70 7.52 1.01 7.58
CA ASP A 70 6.69 2.10 8.10
C ASP A 70 5.64 1.54 9.07
N VAL A 71 5.65 2.03 10.31
CA VAL A 71 4.73 1.63 11.39
C VAL A 71 3.73 2.73 11.75
N THR A 72 3.60 3.76 10.91
CA THR A 72 2.66 4.87 11.10
C THR A 72 1.21 4.39 11.01
N VAL A 73 0.41 4.67 12.04
CA VAL A 73 -1.00 4.28 12.15
C VAL A 73 -1.89 5.45 12.53
N PHE A 74 -3.15 5.42 12.09
CA PHE A 74 -4.12 6.50 12.25
C PHE A 74 -5.19 6.24 13.32
N THR A 75 -4.91 5.34 14.27
CA THR A 75 -5.91 4.80 15.20
C THR A 75 -6.28 5.73 16.36
N GLY A 76 -5.54 6.83 16.58
CA GLY A 76 -5.69 7.72 17.73
C GLY A 76 -6.47 9.02 17.45
N VAL A 77 -7.03 9.17 16.24
CA VAL A 77 -7.62 10.45 15.81
C VAL A 77 -9.03 10.62 16.36
N ARG A 78 -9.32 11.81 16.86
CA ARG A 78 -10.62 12.18 17.41
C ARG A 78 -11.49 12.78 16.30
N SER A 79 -12.81 12.62 16.43
CA SER A 79 -13.79 13.23 15.51
C SER A 79 -13.75 14.76 15.51
N THR A 80 -13.15 15.38 16.54
CA THR A 80 -12.94 16.83 16.64
C THR A 80 -11.76 17.33 15.80
N SER A 81 -10.98 16.45 15.18
CA SER A 81 -9.88 16.81 14.28
C SER A 81 -10.39 17.16 12.88
N ASN A 82 -9.62 17.93 12.11
CA ASN A 82 -9.91 18.16 10.68
C ASN A 82 -9.57 16.89 9.87
N LEU A 83 -10.52 15.95 9.81
CA LEU A 83 -10.32 14.65 9.16
C LEU A 83 -9.98 14.80 7.67
N SER A 84 -10.59 15.75 6.96
CA SER A 84 -10.39 15.92 5.52
C SER A 84 -8.94 16.25 5.17
N GLU A 85 -8.37 17.25 5.84
CA GLU A 85 -6.98 17.66 5.66
C GLU A 85 -6.03 16.52 6.04
N LEU A 86 -6.29 15.93 7.20
CA LEU A 86 -5.43 14.94 7.82
C LEU A 86 -5.36 13.61 7.05
N TYR A 87 -6.49 13.11 6.55
CA TYR A 87 -6.51 11.93 5.67
C TYR A 87 -5.94 12.22 4.29
N THR A 88 -6.07 13.46 3.79
CA THR A 88 -5.46 13.86 2.51
C THR A 88 -3.94 13.80 2.62
N GLU A 89 -3.36 14.45 3.63
CA GLU A 89 -1.91 14.42 3.88
C GLU A 89 -1.39 13.00 4.12
N TYR A 90 -2.11 12.21 4.93
CA TYR A 90 -1.72 10.83 5.19
C TYR A 90 -1.76 9.98 3.92
N SER A 91 -2.79 10.12 3.09
CA SER A 91 -2.93 9.38 1.84
C SER A 91 -1.83 9.75 0.85
N GLU A 92 -1.58 11.06 0.67
CA GLU A 92 -0.51 11.56 -0.20
C GLU A 92 0.86 11.03 0.24
N TYR A 93 1.14 11.08 1.55
CA TYR A 93 2.35 10.49 2.12
C TYR A 93 2.50 9.01 1.77
N ARG A 94 1.45 8.21 1.99
CA ARG A 94 1.48 6.76 1.75
C ARG A 94 1.66 6.43 0.27
N LEU A 95 1.06 7.22 -0.62
CA LEU A 95 1.22 7.10 -2.06
C LEU A 95 2.66 7.42 -2.50
N LYS A 96 3.26 8.50 -2.00
CA LYS A 96 4.68 8.85 -2.26
C LYS A 96 5.63 7.75 -1.79
N ALA A 97 5.42 7.20 -0.59
CA ALA A 97 6.23 6.11 -0.07
C ALA A 97 6.08 4.82 -0.91
N LEU A 98 4.87 4.56 -1.41
CA LEU A 98 4.63 3.44 -2.33
C LEU A 98 5.35 3.65 -3.67
N GLU A 99 5.27 4.85 -4.25
CA GLU A 99 5.99 5.21 -5.47
C GLU A 99 7.49 4.94 -5.35
N GLU A 100 8.14 5.43 -4.29
CA GLU A 100 9.58 5.18 -4.08
C GLU A 100 9.91 3.68 -3.97
N ARG A 101 9.08 2.89 -3.28
CA ARG A 101 9.26 1.44 -3.16
C ARG A 101 9.11 0.75 -4.51
N VAL A 102 8.16 1.19 -5.31
CA VAL A 102 7.92 0.67 -6.67
C VAL A 102 9.11 0.95 -7.56
N TRP A 103 9.65 2.18 -7.55
CA TRP A 103 10.84 2.53 -8.29
C TRP A 103 12.05 1.70 -7.87
N ALA A 104 12.30 1.56 -6.57
CA ALA A 104 13.38 0.72 -6.07
C ALA A 104 13.23 -0.76 -6.49
N ARG A 105 12.00 -1.27 -6.53
CA ARG A 105 11.70 -2.62 -7.01
C ARG A 105 11.95 -2.78 -8.50
N LEU A 106 11.52 -1.81 -9.31
CA LEU A 106 11.74 -1.81 -10.76
C LEU A 106 13.24 -1.82 -11.08
N GLU A 107 14.03 -1.03 -10.35
CA GLU A 107 15.47 -1.00 -10.53
C GLU A 107 16.11 -2.36 -10.15
N LYS A 108 15.67 -2.99 -9.06
CA LYS A 108 16.12 -4.33 -8.67
C LYS A 108 15.82 -5.36 -9.76
N GLU A 109 14.67 -5.29 -10.42
CA GLU A 109 14.31 -6.20 -11.52
C GLU A 109 15.18 -5.96 -12.76
N ARG A 110 15.44 -4.70 -13.13
CA ARG A 110 16.37 -4.36 -14.23
C ARG A 110 17.75 -4.94 -13.98
N GLN A 111 18.28 -4.76 -12.77
CA GLN A 111 19.58 -5.33 -12.37
C GLN A 111 19.58 -6.85 -12.39
N ARG A 112 18.47 -7.49 -11.97
CA ARG A 112 18.29 -8.95 -12.04
C ARG A 112 18.34 -9.47 -13.48
N GLN A 113 17.71 -8.77 -14.43
CA GLN A 113 17.74 -9.13 -15.85
C GLN A 113 19.15 -9.02 -16.44
N LEU A 114 19.85 -7.91 -16.14
CA LEU A 114 21.25 -7.73 -16.55
C LEU A 114 22.16 -8.83 -16.00
N THR A 115 21.96 -9.21 -14.73
CA THR A 115 22.74 -10.27 -14.06
C THR A 115 22.24 -11.68 -14.36
N ARG A 116 21.21 -11.85 -15.21
CA ARG A 116 20.57 -13.12 -15.60
C ARG A 116 20.22 -14.05 -14.42
N ARG A 117 19.92 -13.47 -13.25
CA ARG A 117 19.55 -14.27 -12.07
C ARG A 117 18.16 -14.90 -12.28
N PRO A 118 17.89 -16.10 -11.75
CA PRO A 118 16.56 -16.70 -11.80
C PRO A 118 15.52 -15.79 -11.13
N PHE A 119 14.27 -15.89 -11.57
CA PHE A 119 13.20 -15.05 -11.06
C PHE A 119 12.79 -15.56 -9.69
N ASN A 120 12.72 -14.68 -8.68
CA ASN A 120 12.24 -15.07 -7.36
C ASN A 120 10.75 -14.73 -7.25
N ILE A 121 9.93 -15.78 -7.17
CA ILE A 121 8.47 -15.69 -7.11
C ILE A 121 8.05 -14.95 -5.84
N ASP A 122 8.66 -15.24 -4.68
CA ASP A 122 8.32 -14.64 -3.39
C ASP A 122 8.46 -13.13 -3.38
N ASP A 123 9.50 -12.70 -4.05
CA ASP A 123 9.92 -11.32 -4.16
C ASP A 123 8.91 -10.53 -5.04
N MET A 124 8.25 -11.19 -6.00
CA MET A 124 7.23 -10.62 -6.88
C MET A 124 5.81 -10.67 -6.30
N LYS A 125 5.50 -11.63 -5.41
CA LYS A 125 4.21 -11.70 -4.69
C LYS A 125 3.85 -10.39 -3.98
N CYS A 126 4.86 -9.71 -3.42
CA CYS A 126 4.71 -8.38 -2.81
C CYS A 126 4.20 -7.32 -3.80
N VAL A 127 4.58 -7.42 -5.07
CA VAL A 127 4.14 -6.48 -6.12
C VAL A 127 2.66 -6.68 -6.41
N ILE A 128 2.17 -7.91 -6.59
CA ILE A 128 0.74 -8.19 -6.84
C ILE A 128 -0.14 -7.71 -5.67
N VAL A 129 0.30 -7.93 -4.43
CA VAL A 129 -0.41 -7.43 -3.24
C VAL A 129 -0.38 -5.91 -3.19
N ALA A 130 0.75 -5.27 -3.52
CA ALA A 130 0.88 -3.82 -3.50
C ALA A 130 0.10 -3.10 -4.62
N THR A 131 -0.12 -3.76 -5.76
CA THR A 131 -0.87 -3.20 -6.90
C THR A 131 -2.38 -3.41 -6.79
N ARG A 132 -2.85 -4.34 -5.96
CA ARG A 132 -4.28 -4.62 -5.77
C ARG A 132 -5.08 -3.41 -5.27
N PRO A 133 -4.64 -2.63 -4.25
CA PRO A 133 -5.34 -1.41 -3.84
C PRO A 133 -5.43 -0.37 -4.96
N VAL A 134 -4.39 -0.25 -5.79
CA VAL A 134 -4.36 0.69 -6.93
C VAL A 134 -5.39 0.29 -7.99
N LEU A 135 -5.47 -1.00 -8.34
CA LEU A 135 -6.51 -1.49 -9.25
C LEU A 135 -7.91 -1.36 -8.64
N LEU A 136 -8.06 -1.61 -7.34
CA LEU A 136 -9.33 -1.48 -6.66
C LEU A 136 -9.79 -0.01 -6.63
N SER A 137 -8.89 0.93 -6.38
CA SER A 137 -9.18 2.37 -6.46
C SER A 137 -9.62 2.77 -7.88
N ALA A 138 -8.91 2.30 -8.92
CA ALA A 138 -9.31 2.55 -10.30
C ALA A 138 -10.70 1.94 -10.64
N LEU A 139 -11.00 0.76 -10.09
CA LEU A 139 -12.27 0.06 -10.29
C LEU A 139 -13.43 0.71 -9.52
N MET A 140 -13.20 1.10 -8.26
CA MET A 140 -14.16 1.86 -7.45
C MET A 140 -14.46 3.22 -8.09
N GLU A 141 -13.44 3.95 -8.51
CA GLU A 141 -13.62 5.24 -9.20
C GLU A 141 -14.40 5.06 -10.52
N ARG A 142 -14.25 3.92 -11.22
CA ARG A 142 -15.09 3.60 -12.38
C ARG A 142 -16.54 3.31 -12.03
N LEU A 143 -16.77 2.50 -10.99
CA LEU A 143 -18.12 2.25 -10.47
C LEU A 143 -18.81 3.54 -10.03
N GLU A 144 -18.08 4.47 -9.41
CA GLU A 144 -18.58 5.79 -9.01
C GLU A 144 -18.80 6.73 -10.21
N ASN A 145 -17.94 6.67 -11.23
CA ASN A 145 -18.09 7.45 -12.47
C ASN A 145 -19.24 6.95 -13.37
N LEU A 146 -19.74 5.72 -13.19
CA LEU A 146 -21.04 5.30 -13.76
C LEU A 146 -22.19 6.19 -13.26
N ALA A 147 -22.01 6.89 -12.13
CA ALA A 147 -22.97 7.84 -11.60
C ALA A 147 -22.66 9.31 -11.96
N HIS A 148 -21.39 9.70 -12.10
CA HIS A 148 -20.97 11.11 -12.31
C HIS A 148 -19.78 11.23 -13.28
N LYS A 149 -19.87 12.09 -14.30
CA LYS A 149 -18.79 12.33 -15.27
C LYS A 149 -17.62 13.12 -14.66
N ARG A 150 -16.62 12.46 -14.06
CA ARG A 150 -15.34 13.09 -13.66
C ARG A 150 -14.15 12.46 -14.39
N GLU A 151 -13.23 13.30 -14.89
CA GLU A 151 -12.07 12.90 -15.71
C GLU A 151 -10.73 12.83 -14.95
N TYR A 152 -10.74 12.63 -13.62
CA TYR A 152 -9.50 12.60 -12.81
C TYR A 152 -8.66 11.31 -13.01
N TRP A 153 -9.28 10.25 -13.51
CA TRP A 153 -8.65 8.95 -13.72
C TRP A 153 -7.45 8.97 -14.69
N ARG A 154 -7.40 9.88 -15.68
CA ARG A 154 -6.31 9.93 -16.67
C ARG A 154 -4.95 10.24 -16.04
N ALA A 155 -4.92 11.19 -15.10
CA ALA A 155 -3.70 11.56 -14.40
C ALA A 155 -3.24 10.42 -13.47
N PHE A 156 -4.16 9.85 -12.69
CA PHE A 156 -3.86 8.72 -11.80
C PHE A 156 -3.30 7.51 -12.57
N LEU A 157 -3.91 7.14 -13.70
CA LEU A 157 -3.43 6.05 -14.55
C LEU A 157 -2.08 6.35 -15.20
N ALA A 158 -1.80 7.60 -15.55
CA ALA A 158 -0.51 7.98 -16.09
C ALA A 158 0.62 7.74 -15.07
N LEU A 159 0.41 8.12 -13.80
CA LEU A 159 1.40 7.91 -12.74
C LEU A 159 1.56 6.42 -12.36
N THR A 160 0.47 5.65 -12.41
CA THR A 160 0.45 4.25 -11.94
C THR A 160 0.64 3.22 -13.06
N LYS A 161 0.76 3.65 -14.32
CA LYS A 161 0.87 2.77 -15.51
C LYS A 161 1.97 1.73 -15.40
N THR A 162 3.18 2.15 -15.04
CA THR A 162 4.35 1.24 -14.95
C THR A 162 4.13 0.19 -13.88
N LEU A 163 3.52 0.60 -12.76
CA LEU A 163 3.16 -0.28 -11.65
C LEU A 163 2.08 -1.29 -12.06
N ILE A 164 0.98 -0.81 -12.66
CA ILE A 164 -0.11 -1.66 -13.15
C ILE A 164 0.41 -2.66 -14.19
N SER A 165 1.21 -2.20 -15.16
CA SER A 165 1.79 -3.08 -16.18
C SER A 165 2.76 -4.10 -15.58
N SER A 166 3.57 -3.72 -14.59
CA SER A 166 4.46 -4.65 -13.90
C SER A 166 3.68 -5.66 -13.06
N GLY A 167 2.58 -5.25 -12.41
CA GLY A 167 1.68 -6.14 -11.68
C GLY A 167 0.97 -7.15 -12.59
N ILE A 168 0.50 -6.72 -13.75
CA ILE A 168 -0.09 -7.60 -14.78
C ILE A 168 0.94 -8.64 -15.24
N LYS A 169 2.14 -8.20 -15.66
CA LYS A 169 3.22 -9.11 -16.08
C LYS A 169 3.61 -10.10 -14.98
N SER A 170 3.62 -9.64 -13.74
CA SER A 170 3.86 -10.48 -12.57
C SER A 170 2.82 -11.58 -12.42
N ALA A 171 1.55 -11.22 -12.48
CA ALA A 171 0.45 -12.15 -12.27
C ALA A 171 0.45 -13.22 -13.37
N VAL A 172 0.63 -12.83 -14.63
CA VAL A 172 0.81 -13.78 -15.75
C VAL A 172 1.98 -14.72 -15.49
N LYS A 173 3.15 -14.17 -15.10
CA LYS A 173 4.32 -15.02 -14.87
C LYS A 173 4.16 -15.96 -13.68
N SER A 174 3.37 -15.57 -12.68
CA SER A 174 3.10 -16.39 -11.50
C SER A 174 2.24 -17.61 -11.87
N LEU A 175 1.17 -17.40 -12.65
CA LEU A 175 0.36 -18.51 -13.16
C LEU A 175 1.18 -19.45 -14.06
N GLN A 176 2.01 -18.90 -14.95
CA GLN A 176 2.89 -19.71 -15.79
C GLN A 176 3.89 -20.55 -15.00
N ILE A 177 4.40 -20.06 -13.88
CA ILE A 177 5.33 -20.87 -13.07
C ILE A 177 4.55 -21.98 -12.37
N LEU A 178 3.42 -21.64 -11.74
CA LEU A 178 2.57 -22.62 -11.06
C LEU A 178 1.98 -23.67 -12.02
N SER A 179 1.79 -23.34 -13.30
CA SER A 179 1.28 -24.25 -14.33
C SER A 179 2.36 -25.16 -14.96
N ASN A 180 3.65 -24.83 -14.87
CA ASN A 180 4.72 -25.57 -15.57
C ASN A 180 5.47 -26.56 -14.69
N ASP A 181 5.25 -26.57 -13.38
CA ASP A 181 5.96 -27.48 -12.48
C ASP A 181 5.20 -28.82 -12.36
N ASP A 182 5.55 -29.77 -13.24
CA ASP A 182 5.00 -31.13 -13.40
C ASP A 182 5.00 -32.05 -12.14
N ASN A 183 5.19 -31.54 -10.91
CA ASN A 183 5.03 -32.31 -9.66
C ASN A 183 5.16 -31.48 -8.36
N LEU A 184 5.10 -30.14 -8.39
CA LEU A 184 5.40 -29.29 -7.21
C LEU A 184 4.23 -28.46 -6.70
N LEU A 185 2.99 -28.72 -7.10
CA LEU A 185 1.85 -28.31 -6.28
C LEU A 185 1.89 -29.14 -4.99
N GLU A 186 2.73 -28.74 -4.03
CA GLU A 186 2.81 -29.37 -2.72
C GLU A 186 1.42 -29.23 -2.09
N MET A 187 0.68 -30.34 -2.11
CA MET A 187 -0.80 -30.44 -2.12
C MET A 187 -1.54 -29.87 -0.90
N PHE A 188 -0.85 -29.14 -0.01
CA PHE A 188 -1.42 -28.59 1.21
C PHE A 188 -0.85 -27.23 1.61
N LEU A 189 -0.02 -26.58 0.78
CA LEU A 189 0.44 -25.23 1.12
C LEU A 189 -0.66 -24.21 0.82
N PRO A 190 -1.18 -23.47 1.83
CA PRO A 190 -2.14 -22.38 1.62
C PRO A 190 -1.62 -21.30 0.65
N TYR A 191 -0.31 -21.31 0.44
CA TYR A 191 0.45 -20.41 -0.39
C TYR A 191 0.06 -20.51 -1.87
N ASP A 192 0.16 -21.67 -2.51
CA ASP A 192 -0.08 -21.77 -3.96
C ASP A 192 -1.54 -21.46 -4.33
N LEU A 193 -2.48 -21.90 -3.49
CA LEU A 193 -3.89 -21.54 -3.62
C LEU A 193 -4.12 -20.03 -3.57
N GLU A 194 -3.62 -19.37 -2.53
CA GLU A 194 -3.77 -17.92 -2.38
C GLU A 194 -3.03 -17.16 -3.50
N PHE A 195 -1.93 -17.69 -4.03
CA PHE A 195 -1.21 -17.07 -5.15
C PHE A 195 -1.91 -17.23 -6.49
N THR A 196 -2.44 -18.41 -6.79
CA THR A 196 -3.27 -18.64 -7.98
C THR A 196 -4.49 -17.73 -7.95
N TYR A 197 -5.23 -17.73 -6.84
CA TYR A 197 -6.39 -16.87 -6.66
C TYR A 197 -6.03 -15.38 -6.75
N ALA A 198 -4.94 -14.96 -6.11
CA ALA A 198 -4.49 -13.58 -6.14
C ALA A 198 -4.09 -13.08 -7.52
N ALA A 199 -3.37 -13.91 -8.29
CA ALA A 199 -2.96 -13.60 -9.65
C ALA A 199 -4.17 -13.55 -10.59
N ALA A 200 -5.07 -14.54 -10.49
CA ALA A 200 -6.29 -14.61 -11.28
C ALA A 200 -7.18 -13.38 -11.05
N LEU A 201 -7.44 -13.04 -9.79
CA LEU A 201 -8.21 -11.85 -9.42
C LEU A 201 -7.56 -10.56 -9.96
N HIS A 202 -6.23 -10.45 -9.85
CA HIS A 202 -5.50 -9.30 -10.37
C HIS A 202 -5.66 -9.15 -11.89
N LEU A 203 -5.62 -10.25 -12.63
CA LEU A 203 -5.80 -10.27 -14.08
C LEU A 203 -7.25 -10.04 -14.48
N ALA A 204 -8.22 -10.57 -13.75
CA ALA A 204 -9.64 -10.31 -13.98
C ALA A 204 -9.98 -8.83 -13.81
N MET A 205 -9.49 -8.19 -12.73
CA MET A 205 -9.61 -6.74 -12.54
C MET A 205 -8.92 -5.96 -13.66
N ALA A 206 -7.69 -6.35 -14.03
CA ALA A 206 -6.95 -5.70 -15.10
C ALA A 206 -7.62 -5.84 -16.47
N ASN A 207 -8.31 -6.95 -16.74
CA ASN A 207 -9.03 -7.18 -17.99
C ASN A 207 -10.30 -6.34 -18.09
N ALA A 208 -11.03 -6.20 -16.97
CA ALA A 208 -12.18 -5.30 -16.90
C ALA A 208 -11.77 -3.85 -17.19
N LEU A 209 -10.63 -3.42 -16.63
CA LEU A 209 -10.15 -2.05 -16.75
C LEU A 209 -9.42 -1.77 -18.08
N PHE A 210 -8.56 -2.70 -18.51
CA PHE A 210 -7.60 -2.55 -19.61
C PHE A 210 -7.64 -3.76 -20.58
N PRO A 211 -8.78 -4.03 -21.24
CA PRO A 211 -8.96 -5.23 -22.08
C PRO A 211 -7.95 -5.30 -23.25
N GLN A 212 -7.44 -4.14 -23.70
CA GLN A 212 -6.46 -4.03 -24.78
C GLN A 212 -5.07 -4.57 -24.41
N ILE A 213 -4.73 -4.67 -23.13
CA ILE A 213 -3.38 -5.11 -22.71
C ILE A 213 -3.29 -6.62 -22.68
N LEU A 214 -4.42 -7.28 -22.38
CA LEU A 214 -4.47 -8.70 -22.12
C LEU A 214 -4.89 -9.53 -23.33
N HIS A 215 -5.32 -8.89 -24.45
CA HIS A 215 -5.50 -9.48 -25.79
C HIS A 215 -5.82 -11.00 -25.82
N GLY A 216 -6.86 -11.44 -25.11
CA GLY A 216 -7.31 -12.83 -25.13
C GLY A 216 -6.34 -13.86 -24.53
N GLN A 217 -5.40 -13.44 -23.66
CA GLN A 217 -4.57 -14.37 -22.91
C GLN A 217 -5.44 -15.29 -22.05
N VAL A 218 -5.05 -16.56 -22.02
CA VAL A 218 -5.80 -17.68 -21.45
C VAL A 218 -5.64 -17.78 -19.92
N TYR A 219 -5.31 -16.67 -19.26
CA TYR A 219 -4.97 -16.64 -17.83
C TYR A 219 -6.09 -17.15 -16.93
N SER A 220 -7.36 -16.90 -17.31
CA SER A 220 -8.51 -17.40 -16.58
C SER A 220 -8.54 -18.93 -16.63
N LYS A 221 -8.41 -19.55 -17.81
CA LYS A 221 -8.37 -21.01 -17.91
C LYS A 221 -7.14 -21.61 -17.22
N GLU A 222 -6.00 -20.94 -17.30
CA GLU A 222 -4.76 -21.38 -16.62
C GLU A 222 -4.94 -21.38 -15.10
N ALA A 223 -5.51 -20.30 -14.54
CA ALA A 223 -5.83 -20.25 -13.11
C ALA A 223 -6.88 -21.29 -12.69
N HIS A 224 -7.95 -21.45 -13.47
CA HIS A 224 -8.98 -22.46 -13.20
C HIS A 224 -8.41 -23.89 -13.27
N SER A 225 -7.54 -24.19 -14.24
CA SER A 225 -6.87 -25.48 -14.34
C SER A 225 -6.00 -25.79 -13.11
N ILE A 226 -5.25 -24.81 -12.60
CA ILE A 226 -4.45 -24.98 -11.38
C ILE A 226 -5.37 -25.22 -10.15
N LEU A 227 -6.50 -24.51 -10.07
CA LEU A 227 -7.46 -24.71 -8.99
C LEU A 227 -8.17 -26.07 -9.09
N GLU A 228 -8.51 -26.53 -10.30
CA GLU A 228 -9.07 -27.87 -10.55
C GLU A 228 -8.13 -28.96 -10.11
N GLU A 229 -6.84 -28.86 -10.45
CA GLU A 229 -5.83 -29.80 -9.99
C GLU A 229 -5.75 -29.85 -8.45
N MET A 230 -5.82 -28.69 -7.78
CA MET A 230 -5.87 -28.65 -6.32
C MET A 230 -7.14 -29.32 -5.75
N ILE A 231 -8.29 -29.17 -6.42
CA ILE A 231 -9.58 -29.76 -6.03
C ILE A 231 -9.56 -31.28 -6.22
N GLU A 232 -9.08 -31.77 -7.37
CA GLU A 232 -8.92 -33.20 -7.66
C GLU A 232 -8.03 -33.88 -6.61
N ASN A 233 -7.04 -33.16 -6.11
CA ASN A 233 -6.15 -33.59 -5.04
C ASN A 233 -6.73 -33.41 -3.61
N GLY A 234 -7.98 -32.94 -3.48
CA GLY A 234 -8.73 -32.91 -2.23
C GLY A 234 -8.76 -31.57 -1.49
N ASN A 235 -8.31 -30.47 -2.11
CA ASN A 235 -8.32 -29.14 -1.50
C ASN A 235 -9.72 -28.48 -1.58
N LYS A 236 -10.49 -28.57 -0.49
CA LYS A 236 -11.82 -27.97 -0.39
C LYS A 236 -11.84 -26.44 -0.40
N ILE A 237 -10.74 -25.78 -0.02
CA ILE A 237 -10.66 -24.31 -0.06
C ILE A 237 -10.50 -23.86 -1.51
N ALA A 238 -9.79 -24.63 -2.33
CA ALA A 238 -9.69 -24.38 -3.77
C ALA A 238 -11.06 -24.41 -4.46
N GLU A 239 -11.95 -25.32 -4.09
CA GLU A 239 -13.33 -25.39 -4.59
C GLU A 239 -14.11 -24.09 -4.33
N VAL A 240 -14.03 -23.58 -3.09
CA VAL A 240 -14.67 -22.31 -2.71
C VAL A 240 -14.05 -21.14 -3.48
N ARG A 241 -12.72 -21.07 -3.57
CA ARG A 241 -12.01 -20.01 -4.29
C ARG A 241 -12.26 -20.02 -5.79
N GLN A 242 -12.40 -21.20 -6.39
CA GLN A 242 -12.74 -21.32 -7.80
C GLN A 242 -14.15 -20.79 -8.08
N THR A 243 -15.12 -21.15 -7.23
CA THR A 243 -16.49 -20.64 -7.32
C THR A 243 -16.54 -19.12 -7.15
N GLU A 244 -15.83 -18.59 -6.15
CA GLU A 244 -15.72 -17.14 -5.90
C GLU A 244 -15.07 -16.42 -7.09
N LEU A 245 -13.99 -16.96 -7.64
CA LEU A 245 -13.30 -16.41 -8.80
C LEU A 245 -14.21 -16.33 -10.02
N ALA A 246 -14.92 -17.41 -10.35
CA ALA A 246 -15.85 -17.45 -11.48
C ALA A 246 -16.99 -16.42 -11.32
N GLN A 247 -17.51 -16.24 -10.10
CA GLN A 247 -18.51 -15.21 -9.82
C GLN A 247 -17.95 -13.79 -10.04
N LEU A 248 -16.73 -13.53 -9.54
CA LEU A 248 -16.08 -12.23 -9.71
C LEU A 248 -15.76 -11.93 -11.17
N GLU A 249 -15.26 -12.91 -11.92
CA GLU A 249 -15.04 -12.80 -13.36
C GLU A 249 -16.35 -12.44 -14.09
N GLY A 250 -17.46 -13.11 -13.76
CA GLY A 250 -18.77 -12.78 -14.31
C GLY A 250 -19.24 -11.35 -14.00
N LEU A 251 -19.03 -10.88 -12.76
CA LEU A 251 -19.35 -9.49 -12.38
C LEU A 251 -18.47 -8.48 -13.14
N PHE A 252 -17.20 -8.78 -13.36
CA PHE A 252 -16.29 -7.94 -14.12
C PHE A 252 -16.65 -7.90 -15.62
N GLU A 253 -17.07 -9.02 -16.19
CA GLU A 253 -17.60 -9.06 -17.57
C GLU A 253 -18.89 -8.23 -17.70
N GLU A 254 -19.80 -8.34 -16.73
CA GLU A 254 -21.02 -7.53 -16.70
C GLU A 254 -20.69 -6.03 -16.59
N LEU A 255 -19.74 -5.66 -15.73
CA LEU A 255 -19.25 -4.29 -15.62
C LEU A 255 -18.72 -3.79 -16.97
N ALA A 256 -17.83 -4.55 -17.61
CA ALA A 256 -17.27 -4.18 -18.91
C ALA A 256 -18.35 -4.09 -20.02
N ALA A 257 -19.39 -4.92 -19.96
CA ALA A 257 -20.52 -4.85 -20.89
C ALA A 257 -21.38 -3.59 -20.66
N ARG A 258 -21.65 -3.26 -19.39
CA ARG A 258 -22.39 -2.04 -19.01
C ARG A 258 -21.63 -0.77 -19.44
N GLU A 259 -20.32 -0.73 -19.26
CA GLU A 259 -19.48 0.39 -19.72
C GLU A 259 -19.59 0.61 -21.23
N LYS A 260 -19.53 -0.47 -22.03
CA LYS A 260 -19.75 -0.40 -23.49
C LYS A 260 -21.15 0.12 -23.84
N SER A 261 -22.18 -0.35 -23.14
CA SER A 261 -23.57 0.07 -23.37
C SER A 261 -23.84 1.55 -23.07
N GLN A 262 -23.07 2.13 -22.14
CA GLN A 262 -23.15 3.55 -21.77
C GLN A 262 -22.20 4.45 -22.59
N GLY A 263 -21.49 3.89 -23.58
CA GLY A 263 -20.59 4.63 -24.46
C GLY A 263 -19.26 5.05 -23.81
N LEU A 264 -18.91 4.48 -22.65
CA LEU A 264 -17.63 4.75 -22.00
C LEU A 264 -16.54 3.94 -22.70
N GLN A 265 -15.48 4.63 -23.12
CA GLN A 265 -14.33 3.96 -23.73
C GLN A 265 -13.53 3.16 -22.67
N PRO A 266 -13.04 1.95 -23.01
CA PRO A 266 -12.14 1.19 -22.16
C PRO A 266 -10.88 2.00 -21.82
N LEU A 267 -10.31 1.82 -20.61
CA LEU A 267 -9.05 2.50 -20.30
C LEU A 267 -7.95 1.96 -21.20
N THR A 268 -7.15 2.89 -21.70
CA THR A 268 -5.90 2.57 -22.36
C THR A 268 -4.76 3.08 -21.50
N LEU A 269 -3.77 2.23 -21.25
CA LEU A 269 -2.48 2.67 -20.72
C LEU A 269 -1.64 3.28 -21.86
N SER A 270 -2.18 4.25 -22.61
CA SER A 270 -1.49 4.97 -23.68
C SER A 270 -1.15 6.38 -23.22
N SER A 271 0.08 6.83 -23.46
CA SER A 271 0.49 8.21 -23.21
C SER A 271 0.35 9.05 -24.48
N PRO A 272 -0.01 10.34 -24.40
CA PRO A 272 0.64 11.31 -25.27
C PRO A 272 2.13 11.28 -24.92
N THR A 273 3.00 11.06 -25.92
CA THR A 273 4.45 11.20 -25.79
C THR A 273 4.78 12.58 -25.21
N THR A 274 5.21 12.62 -23.96
CA THR A 274 5.95 13.76 -23.39
C THR A 274 7.39 13.31 -23.13
N PRO A 275 8.40 14.13 -23.45
CA PRO A 275 9.81 13.75 -23.30
C PRO A 275 10.13 13.42 -21.85
N GLU A 276 11.06 12.49 -21.64
CA GLU A 276 11.61 12.10 -20.34
C GLU A 276 11.89 13.30 -19.44
N MET A 277 10.98 13.63 -18.53
CA MET A 277 11.31 14.43 -17.36
C MET A 277 11.93 13.48 -16.34
N ARG A 278 13.26 13.42 -16.33
CA ARG A 278 14.00 13.11 -15.11
C ARG A 278 13.53 14.10 -14.04
N PRO A 279 13.12 13.68 -12.83
CA PRO A 279 13.08 14.61 -11.73
C PRO A 279 14.52 15.06 -11.50
N ALA A 280 14.80 16.33 -11.73
CA ALA A 280 16.00 16.95 -11.25
C ALA A 280 16.01 16.77 -9.72
N LEU A 281 16.82 15.83 -9.24
CA LEU A 281 17.35 15.90 -7.89
C LEU A 281 18.24 17.14 -7.89
N GLU A 282 17.63 18.30 -7.64
CA GLU A 282 18.35 19.50 -7.29
C GLU A 282 19.22 19.15 -6.08
N ALA A 283 20.53 19.19 -6.32
CA ALA A 283 21.52 19.24 -5.27
C ALA A 283 21.13 20.39 -4.35
N TRP A 284 20.81 20.09 -3.10
CA TRP A 284 20.86 21.09 -2.06
C TRP A 284 22.31 21.53 -1.94
N ASP A 285 22.61 22.65 -2.57
CA ASP A 285 23.83 23.40 -2.39
C ASP A 285 24.03 23.66 -0.90
N SER A 286 25.13 23.12 -0.40
CA SER A 286 25.74 23.46 0.87
C SER A 286 26.30 24.89 0.80
N SER A 287 25.43 25.90 0.82
CA SER A 287 25.81 27.29 1.10
C SER A 287 24.61 28.11 1.56
N SER A 288 24.27 28.00 2.84
CA SER A 288 23.56 29.06 3.57
C SER A 288 23.94 28.97 5.04
N SER A 289 25.03 29.66 5.36
CA SER A 289 25.39 30.02 6.72
C SER A 289 24.28 30.92 7.30
N MET A 290 23.36 30.35 8.08
CA MET A 290 22.55 31.14 9.01
C MET A 290 23.11 30.95 10.42
N THR A 291 23.82 31.98 10.89
CA THR A 291 24.16 32.18 12.29
C THR A 291 22.88 32.42 13.11
N PRO A 292 22.71 31.80 14.29
CA PRO A 292 21.56 32.06 15.14
C PRO A 292 21.77 33.38 15.90
N ARG A 293 20.93 34.39 15.61
CA ARG A 293 20.76 35.55 16.49
C ARG A 293 19.92 35.15 17.69
N ILE A 294 20.60 35.03 18.82
CA ILE A 294 20.01 35.06 20.16
C ILE A 294 19.52 36.49 20.39
N LEU A 295 18.23 36.67 20.69
CA LEU A 295 17.72 37.89 21.31
C LEU A 295 17.41 37.56 22.78
N ALA A 296 17.98 38.40 23.64
CA ALA A 296 17.79 38.45 25.08
C ALA A 296 16.36 38.90 25.46
#